data_AF-A0A2N3VJR3-F1
#
_entry.id   AF-A0A2N3VJR3-F1
#
_cell.length_a   1.000
_cell.length_b   1.000
_cell.length_c   1.000
_cell.angle_alpha   90.00
_cell.angle_beta   90.00
_cell.angle_gamma   90.00
#
_symmetry.space_group_name_H-M   'P 1'
#
loop_
_entity.id
_entity.type
_entity.pdbx_description
1 polymer ?
#
loop_
_entity_poly.entity_id
_entity_poly.type
_entity_poly.pdbx_seq_one_letter_code
_entity_poly.pdbx_strand_id
1 'polypeptide(L)'
;MFLRRIHLRTNVLAVSLAFAIAGAAVAGCDPATQPRSADVTTTPAAEATEFSTDEASFLEEIRINDAALPGKSAKELVAAGYATCEHLRGGVSVLDETSAVERTYRFDQGPLFVSAATTNLCPDFAS
;
A
#
# COMPACT_ATOMS: atom_id res chain seq x y z
N MET A 1 -24.32 20.42 26.95
CA MET A 1 -23.23 20.41 27.94
C MET A 1 -23.13 19.01 28.55
N PHE A 2 -22.40 18.09 27.92
CA PHE A 2 -21.92 16.85 28.53
C PHE A 2 -20.61 16.46 27.84
N LEU A 3 -19.50 16.77 28.50
CA LEU A 3 -18.18 16.29 28.13
C LEU A 3 -18.11 14.79 28.38
N ARG A 4 -17.68 14.02 27.37
CA ARG A 4 -17.01 12.74 27.60
C ARG A 4 -15.65 12.76 26.92
N ARG A 5 -14.66 13.19 27.71
CA ARG A 5 -13.24 12.97 27.44
C ARG A 5 -12.98 11.46 27.54
N ILE A 6 -12.50 10.85 26.47
CA ILE A 6 -11.88 9.53 26.53
C ILE A 6 -10.39 9.75 26.32
N HIS A 7 -9.68 9.88 27.43
CA HIS A 7 -8.24 9.65 27.49
C HIS A 7 -8.05 8.15 27.66
N LEU A 8 -7.34 7.49 26.73
CA LEU A 8 -6.77 6.17 27.05
C LEU A 8 -5.38 6.01 26.43
N ARG A 9 -4.40 6.35 27.28
CA ARG A 9 -3.17 5.60 27.60
C ARG A 9 -2.18 5.31 26.48
N THR A 10 -1.21 6.23 26.41
CA THR A 10 0.22 6.03 26.14
C THR A 10 0.73 4.68 26.67
N ASN A 11 1.14 3.78 25.78
CA ASN A 11 1.99 2.64 26.13
C ASN A 11 3.36 2.87 25.52
N VAL A 12 4.22 3.49 26.33
CA VAL A 12 5.68 3.56 26.13
C VAL A 12 6.23 2.20 26.54
N LEU A 13 6.75 1.43 25.59
CA LEU A 13 7.68 0.34 25.89
C LEU A 13 9.03 0.72 25.30
N ALA A 14 9.83 1.37 26.15
CA ALA A 14 11.26 1.49 25.97
C ALA A 14 11.89 0.10 26.13
N VAL A 15 12.43 -0.44 25.05
CA VAL A 15 13.32 -1.60 25.10
C VAL A 15 14.70 -1.10 24.74
N SER A 16 15.47 -0.80 25.80
CA SER A 16 16.90 -0.60 25.74
C SER A 16 17.58 -1.95 25.62
N LEU A 17 18.40 -2.15 24.59
CA LEU A 17 19.38 -3.23 24.60
C LEU A 17 20.67 -2.73 23.93
N ALA A 18 21.67 -2.46 24.76
CA ALA A 18 23.02 -2.16 24.36
C ALA A 18 23.73 -3.46 23.95
N PHE A 19 24.34 -3.48 22.77
CA PHE A 19 25.40 -4.44 22.44
C PHE A 19 26.55 -3.68 21.79
N ALA A 20 27.64 -3.58 22.52
CA ALA A 20 28.95 -3.19 22.00
C ALA A 20 29.64 -4.46 21.51
N ILE A 21 30.08 -4.49 20.24
CA ILE A 21 31.07 -5.45 19.77
C ILE A 21 32.08 -4.71 18.90
N ALA A 22 33.32 -4.68 19.39
CA ALA A 22 34.51 -4.26 18.67
C ALA A 22 35.01 -5.39 17.75
N GLY A 23 35.47 -5.06 16.55
CA GLY A 23 36.10 -6.03 15.65
C GLY A 23 36.80 -5.34 14.47
N ALA A 24 38.08 -5.66 14.28
CA ALA A 24 39.05 -4.92 13.48
C ALA A 24 39.03 -5.21 11.97
N ALA A 25 39.62 -4.27 11.21
CA ALA A 25 39.85 -4.32 9.78
C ALA A 25 40.79 -5.46 9.35
N VAL A 26 40.50 -6.08 8.20
CA VAL A 26 41.50 -6.70 7.32
C VAL A 26 41.20 -6.33 5.86
N ALA A 27 42.18 -5.72 5.21
CA ALA A 27 42.23 -5.52 3.77
C ALA A 27 42.80 -6.79 3.12
N GLY A 28 42.15 -7.29 2.06
CA GLY A 28 42.64 -8.41 1.26
C GLY A 28 41.74 -8.64 0.04
N CYS A 29 42.23 -8.28 -1.14
CA CYS A 29 41.60 -8.55 -2.42
C CYS A 29 42.05 -9.93 -2.93
N ASP A 30 41.12 -10.83 -3.25
CA ASP A 30 41.37 -12.03 -4.05
C ASP A 30 40.11 -12.40 -4.88
N PRO A 31 40.19 -12.58 -6.21
CA PRO A 31 39.03 -12.79 -7.06
C PRO A 31 38.90 -14.25 -7.50
N ALA A 32 38.55 -15.17 -6.59
CA ALA A 32 38.03 -16.49 -6.95
C ALA A 32 37.41 -17.14 -5.72
N THR A 33 36.21 -17.71 -5.88
CA THR A 33 35.36 -18.35 -4.86
C THR A 33 34.34 -17.37 -4.27
N GLN A 34 33.08 -17.52 -4.67
CA GLN A 34 31.97 -16.71 -4.19
C GLN A 34 31.08 -17.54 -3.26
N PRO A 35 31.27 -17.50 -1.94
CA PRO A 35 30.15 -17.52 -1.00
C PRO A 35 29.74 -16.06 -0.79
N ARG A 36 28.57 -15.65 -1.29
CA ARG A 36 28.02 -14.35 -0.89
C ARG A 36 27.52 -14.48 0.55
N SER A 37 28.39 -14.12 1.48
CA SER A 37 28.02 -13.63 2.81
C SER A 37 27.00 -12.52 2.63
N ALA A 38 25.75 -12.80 2.95
CA ALA A 38 24.76 -11.77 3.20
C ALA A 38 24.79 -11.51 4.71
N ASP A 39 25.77 -10.72 5.15
CA ASP A 39 25.62 -9.91 6.36
C ASP A 39 24.57 -8.84 6.02
N VAL A 40 23.30 -9.21 6.14
CA VAL A 40 22.21 -8.24 6.09
C VAL A 40 22.08 -7.72 7.50
N THR A 41 22.72 -6.58 7.72
CA THR A 41 22.23 -5.56 8.65
C THR A 41 20.71 -5.61 8.62
N THR A 42 20.11 -6.14 9.70
CA THR A 42 18.67 -6.06 9.93
C THR A 42 18.40 -4.58 10.24
N THR A 43 18.32 -3.78 9.18
CA THR A 43 17.50 -2.58 9.17
C THR A 43 16.12 -3.05 9.64
N PRO A 44 15.49 -2.40 10.62
CA PRO A 44 14.08 -2.70 10.88
C PRO A 44 13.38 -2.44 9.56
N ALA A 45 12.96 -3.50 8.89
CA ALA A 45 12.10 -3.42 7.73
C ALA A 45 10.86 -2.70 8.25
N ALA A 46 10.80 -1.39 8.01
CA ALA A 46 9.54 -0.69 7.96
C ALA A 46 8.68 -1.55 7.04
N GLU A 47 7.63 -2.14 7.60
CA GLU A 47 6.82 -3.18 6.97
C GLU A 47 6.54 -2.78 5.53
N ALA A 48 7.30 -3.37 4.60
CA ALA A 48 7.10 -3.12 3.19
C ALA A 48 5.73 -3.73 2.90
N THR A 49 4.74 -2.88 2.67
CA THR A 49 3.44 -3.36 2.20
C THR A 49 3.70 -3.94 0.82
N GLU A 50 3.78 -5.26 0.74
CA GLU A 50 3.89 -5.96 -0.52
C GLU A 50 2.52 -5.94 -1.19
N PHE A 51 2.50 -5.44 -2.42
CA PHE A 51 1.34 -5.46 -3.31
C PHE A 51 1.57 -6.56 -4.35
N SER A 52 0.50 -7.21 -4.79
CA SER A 52 0.56 -8.08 -5.96
C SER A 52 0.94 -7.28 -7.21
N THR A 53 1.35 -7.95 -8.30
CA THR A 53 1.65 -7.27 -9.57
C THR A 53 0.46 -6.45 -10.08
N ASP A 54 -0.75 -6.98 -9.90
CA ASP A 54 -2.00 -6.33 -10.34
C ASP A 54 -2.33 -5.11 -9.47
N GLU A 55 -2.16 -5.24 -8.15
CA GLU A 55 -2.32 -4.13 -7.20
C GLU A 55 -1.28 -3.03 -7.43
N ALA A 56 -0.04 -3.40 -7.73
CA ALA A 56 1.02 -2.46 -8.08
C ALA A 56 0.72 -1.72 -9.39
N SER A 57 0.21 -2.43 -10.41
CA SER A 57 -0.20 -1.83 -11.69
C SER A 57 -1.39 -0.88 -11.50
N PHE A 58 -2.38 -1.27 -10.71
CA PHE A 58 -3.48 -0.39 -10.31
C PHE A 58 -2.99 0.88 -9.63
N LEU A 59 -2.13 0.75 -8.62
CA LEU A 59 -1.59 1.90 -7.88
C LEU A 59 -0.76 2.82 -8.77
N GLU A 60 0.00 2.26 -9.71
CA GLU A 60 0.79 3.02 -10.67
C GLU A 60 -0.11 3.80 -11.63
N GLU A 61 -1.16 3.18 -12.16
CA GLU A 61 -2.15 3.86 -13.02
C GLU A 61 -2.85 5.00 -12.28
N ILE A 62 -3.26 4.76 -11.03
CA ILE A 62 -3.86 5.80 -10.20
C ILE A 62 -2.89 6.97 -9.98
N ARG A 63 -1.61 6.67 -9.72
CA ARG A 63 -0.56 7.67 -9.48
C ARG A 63 -0.28 8.50 -10.74
N ILE A 64 -0.17 7.87 -11.91
CA ILE A 64 0.12 8.57 -13.18
C ILE A 64 -1.03 9.51 -13.55
N ASN A 65 -2.27 9.10 -13.29
CA ASN A 65 -3.47 9.82 -13.69
C ASN A 65 -4.02 10.78 -12.62
N ASP A 66 -3.31 10.97 -11.50
CA ASP A 66 -3.75 11.78 -10.35
C ASP A 66 -5.16 11.41 -9.84
N ALA A 67 -5.50 10.11 -9.94
CA ALA A 67 -6.81 9.57 -9.55
C ALA A 67 -6.82 9.05 -8.10
N ALA A 68 -5.86 9.50 -7.27
CA ALA A 68 -5.70 9.01 -5.92
C ALA A 68 -6.82 9.52 -5.01
N LEU A 69 -7.40 8.62 -4.21
CA LEU A 69 -8.48 8.99 -3.30
C LEU A 69 -7.95 9.92 -2.18
N PRO A 70 -8.60 11.08 -1.94
CA PRO A 70 -8.12 12.05 -0.96
C PRO A 70 -7.98 11.46 0.45
N GLY A 71 -6.79 11.60 1.05
CA GLY A 71 -6.51 11.15 2.41
C GLY A 71 -6.47 9.62 2.59
N LYS A 72 -6.37 8.85 1.51
CA LYS A 72 -6.29 7.38 1.55
C LYS A 72 -4.86 6.89 1.34
N SER A 73 -4.50 5.86 2.10
CA SER A 73 -3.25 5.11 1.91
C SER A 73 -3.34 4.16 0.71
N ALA A 74 -2.19 3.73 0.17
CA ALA A 74 -2.15 2.78 -0.95
C ALA A 74 -2.97 1.51 -0.69
N LYS A 75 -2.91 0.97 0.54
CA LYS A 75 -3.72 -0.20 0.94
C LYS A 75 -5.22 0.09 0.92
N GLU A 76 -5.64 1.29 1.35
CA GLU A 76 -7.04 1.70 1.27
C GLU A 76 -7.49 1.97 -0.18
N LEU A 77 -6.59 2.46 -1.05
CA LEU A 77 -6.88 2.59 -2.48
C LEU A 77 -7.14 1.22 -3.11
N VAL A 78 -6.27 0.24 -2.86
CA VAL A 78 -6.45 -1.13 -3.36
C VAL A 78 -7.74 -1.74 -2.85
N ALA A 79 -8.04 -1.60 -1.55
CA ALA A 79 -9.30 -2.07 -0.98
C ALA A 79 -10.52 -1.41 -1.62
N ALA A 80 -10.45 -0.10 -1.93
CA ALA A 80 -11.51 0.60 -2.65
C ALA A 80 -11.66 0.10 -4.10
N GLY A 81 -10.55 -0.18 -4.79
CA GLY A 81 -10.57 -0.75 -6.14
C GLY A 81 -11.22 -2.13 -6.17
N TYR A 82 -10.93 -2.99 -5.19
CA TYR A 82 -11.62 -4.28 -5.07
C TYR A 82 -13.10 -4.12 -4.70
N ALA A 83 -13.48 -3.16 -3.87
CA ALA A 83 -14.89 -2.87 -3.59
C ALA A 83 -15.66 -2.48 -4.87
N THR A 84 -15.05 -1.64 -5.71
CA THR A 84 -15.58 -1.32 -7.06
C THR A 84 -15.77 -2.58 -7.89
N CYS A 85 -14.78 -3.47 -7.93
CA CYS A 85 -14.91 -4.75 -8.61
C CYS A 85 -16.05 -5.62 -8.09
N GLU A 86 -16.27 -5.69 -6.77
CA GLU A 86 -17.40 -6.43 -6.18
C GLU A 86 -18.75 -5.84 -6.57
N HIS A 87 -18.90 -4.50 -6.52
CA HIS A 87 -20.15 -3.84 -6.91
C HIS A 87 -20.51 -4.11 -8.37
N LEU A 88 -19.51 -4.02 -9.25
CA LEU A 88 -19.66 -4.26 -10.68
C LEU A 88 -20.03 -5.72 -10.98
N ARG A 89 -19.37 -6.68 -10.32
CA ARG A 89 -19.77 -8.11 -10.38
C ARG A 89 -21.15 -8.37 -9.79
N GLY A 90 -21.59 -7.55 -8.84
CA GLY A 90 -22.95 -7.54 -8.30
C GLY A 90 -24.00 -6.93 -9.23
N GLY A 91 -23.62 -6.42 -10.40
CA GLY A 91 -24.54 -5.87 -11.41
C GLY A 91 -24.76 -4.37 -11.33
N VAL A 92 -23.98 -3.63 -10.54
CA VAL A 92 -23.98 -2.16 -10.57
C VAL A 92 -23.46 -1.69 -11.93
N SER A 93 -24.10 -0.68 -12.52
CA SER A 93 -23.62 -0.12 -13.78
C SER A 93 -22.32 0.66 -13.56
N VAL A 94 -21.43 0.68 -14.56
CA VAL A 94 -20.18 1.45 -14.49
C VAL A 94 -20.45 2.93 -14.17
N LEU A 95 -21.49 3.52 -14.76
CA LEU A 95 -21.86 4.92 -14.53
C LEU A 95 -22.33 5.17 -13.09
N ASP A 96 -23.12 4.26 -12.53
CA ASP A 96 -23.57 4.37 -11.14
C ASP A 96 -22.40 4.18 -10.15
N GLU A 97 -21.50 3.26 -10.45
CA GLU A 97 -20.30 3.01 -9.64
C GLU A 97 -19.34 4.20 -9.67
N THR A 98 -19.07 4.77 -10.86
CA THR A 98 -18.31 6.02 -10.99
C THR A 98 -18.92 7.13 -10.14
N SER A 99 -20.23 7.36 -10.27
CA SER A 99 -20.94 8.37 -9.48
C SER A 99 -20.92 8.08 -7.98
N ALA A 100 -20.92 6.81 -7.57
CA ALA A 100 -20.84 6.39 -6.17
C ALA A 100 -19.44 6.65 -5.59
N VAL A 101 -18.40 6.30 -6.33
CA VAL A 101 -16.99 6.49 -5.97
C VAL A 101 -16.69 7.99 -5.80
N GLU A 102 -17.08 8.83 -6.75
CA GLU A 102 -16.88 10.30 -6.68
C GLU A 102 -17.58 10.90 -5.46
N ARG A 103 -18.84 10.53 -5.22
CA ARG A 103 -19.59 11.02 -4.04
C ARG A 103 -19.02 10.54 -2.72
N THR A 104 -18.55 9.29 -2.66
CA THR A 104 -18.03 8.67 -1.44
C THR A 104 -16.71 9.30 -1.03
N TYR A 105 -15.81 9.51 -1.99
CA TYR A 105 -14.46 10.01 -1.73
C TYR A 105 -14.30 11.52 -1.99
N ARG A 106 -15.35 12.19 -2.47
CA ARG A 106 -15.39 13.63 -2.77
C ARG A 106 -14.26 14.05 -3.73
N PHE A 107 -14.18 13.38 -4.87
CA PHE A 107 -13.21 13.63 -5.92
C PHE A 107 -13.86 13.42 -7.29
N ASP A 108 -13.28 14.00 -8.34
CA ASP A 108 -13.90 14.08 -9.69
C ASP A 108 -13.20 13.19 -10.73
N GLN A 109 -12.34 12.26 -10.27
CA GLN A 109 -11.59 11.34 -11.14
C GLN A 109 -12.17 9.92 -11.10
N GLY A 110 -13.48 9.80 -10.87
CA GLY A 110 -14.17 8.51 -10.77
C GLY A 110 -14.01 7.61 -12.00
N PRO A 111 -14.12 8.13 -13.24
CA PRO A 111 -13.92 7.30 -14.44
C PRO A 111 -12.51 6.68 -14.50
N LEU A 112 -11.48 7.44 -14.13
CA LEU A 112 -10.09 6.97 -14.14
C LEU A 112 -9.88 5.91 -13.05
N PHE A 113 -10.44 6.14 -11.86
CA PHE A 113 -10.37 5.18 -10.77
C PHE A 113 -11.05 3.85 -11.12
N VAL A 114 -12.30 3.91 -11.61
CA VAL A 114 -13.06 2.71 -11.98
C VAL A 114 -12.39 1.99 -13.15
N SER A 115 -11.90 2.71 -14.17
CA SER A 115 -11.18 2.12 -15.30
C SER A 115 -9.90 1.41 -14.86
N ALA A 116 -9.11 2.01 -13.96
CA ALA A 116 -7.90 1.40 -13.43
C ALA A 116 -8.23 0.13 -12.62
N ALA A 117 -9.30 0.15 -11.82
CA ALA A 117 -9.75 -1.00 -11.05
C ALA A 117 -10.22 -2.16 -11.97
N THR A 118 -11.05 -1.88 -12.97
CA THR A 118 -11.55 -2.93 -13.88
C THR A 118 -10.47 -3.50 -14.78
N THR A 119 -9.46 -2.71 -15.14
CA THR A 119 -8.36 -3.16 -16.00
C THR A 119 -7.38 -4.04 -15.24
N ASN A 120 -7.02 -3.65 -14.02
CA ASN A 120 -5.93 -4.29 -13.28
C ASN A 120 -6.43 -5.29 -12.23
N LEU A 121 -7.50 -4.97 -11.49
CA LEU A 121 -7.94 -5.77 -10.33
C LEU A 121 -9.07 -6.75 -10.64
N CYS A 122 -9.87 -6.50 -11.68
CA CYS A 122 -10.96 -7.39 -12.10
C CYS A 122 -11.15 -7.44 -13.62
N PRO A 123 -10.17 -8.00 -14.36
CA PRO A 123 -10.22 -8.08 -15.82
C PRO A 123 -11.44 -8.86 -16.34
N ASP A 124 -11.93 -9.84 -15.56
CA ASP A 124 -13.11 -10.65 -15.91
C ASP A 124 -14.42 -9.85 -15.97
N PHE A 125 -14.47 -8.65 -15.39
CA PHE A 125 -15.64 -7.76 -15.53
C PHE A 125 -15.62 -7.02 -16.87
N ALA A 126 -14.44 -6.70 -17.39
CA ALA A 126 -14.28 -5.93 -18.62
C ALA A 126 -14.29 -6.80 -19.90
N SER A 127 -14.47 -8.13 -19.77
CA SER A 127 -14.38 -9.10 -20.88
C SER A 127 -15.72 -9.39 -21.56
#